data_AF-A0A5N5X189-F1
#
_entry.id   AF-A0A5N5X189-F1
#
_cell.length_a   1.000
_cell.length_b   1.000
_cell.length_c   1.000
_cell.angle_alpha   90.00
_cell.angle_beta   90.00
_cell.angle_gamma   90.00
#
_symmetry.space_group_name_H-M   'P 1'
#
loop_
_entity.id
_entity.type
_entity.pdbx_description
1 polymer ?
#
loop_
_entity_poly.entity_id
_entity_poly.type
_entity_poly.pdbx_seq_one_letter_code
_entity_poly.pdbx_strand_id
1 'polypeptide(L)'
;MERSTVVQPAFETFHQILAARFDIPSLLAPNLHATEDFMQTVEETENTSIDEFLKPVRWILSNTYNSRLLLLSQYEANELMQEIPASRKTRLHIYTPRTTKDMRPFEQLDFLTVGIGHICRRCSEETVQDLGLFAGSLYFENFSVYESFRHFLGLVTNKYRDVSDNRVTNEGFIDPDTRQLIGWPVQSPFRSCPLPYLGAILDIRSKGHGYLQTHMGKLLEGMPIAPDHF
;
A
#
# COMPACT_ATOMS: atom_id res chain seq x y z
N MET A 1 10.75 32.23 -2.24
CA MET A 1 9.29 32.00 -2.29
C MET A 1 9.08 30.59 -1.79
N GLU A 2 8.70 30.43 -0.52
CA GLU A 2 8.36 29.12 0.04
C GLU A 2 7.06 28.66 -0.61
N ARG A 3 7.14 27.73 -1.57
CA ARG A 3 5.96 27.01 -2.03
C ARG A 3 5.56 26.10 -0.88
N SER A 4 4.45 26.42 -0.20
CA SER A 4 3.85 25.49 0.76
C SER A 4 3.42 24.25 -0.02
N THR A 5 4.17 23.15 0.11
CA THR A 5 3.82 21.88 -0.54
C THR A 5 2.51 21.38 0.04
N VAL A 6 1.49 21.25 -0.80
CA VAL A 6 0.22 20.64 -0.40
C VAL A 6 0.44 19.15 -0.21
N VAL A 7 -0.04 18.62 0.92
CA VAL A 7 0.10 17.20 1.30
C VAL A 7 -1.30 16.61 1.42
N GLN A 8 -1.54 15.47 0.76
CA GLN A 8 -2.82 14.76 0.78
C GLN A 8 -2.61 13.27 1.09
N PRO A 9 -3.66 12.52 1.47
CA PRO A 9 -3.58 11.06 1.58
C PRO A 9 -3.15 10.43 0.24
N ALA A 10 -2.21 9.47 0.28
CA ALA A 10 -1.64 8.92 -0.96
C ALA A 10 -2.67 8.18 -1.82
N PHE A 11 -3.63 7.49 -1.19
CA PHE A 11 -4.68 6.76 -1.90
C PHE A 11 -5.69 7.67 -2.62
N GLU A 12 -5.68 8.99 -2.38
CA GLU A 12 -6.48 9.94 -3.13
C GLU A 12 -6.15 9.91 -4.63
N THR A 13 -4.90 9.63 -5.00
CA THR A 13 -4.51 9.43 -6.40
C THR A 13 -5.33 8.34 -7.07
N PHE A 14 -5.61 7.24 -6.37
CA PHE A 14 -6.44 6.16 -6.91
C PHE A 14 -7.93 6.50 -6.86
N HIS A 15 -8.39 7.30 -5.89
CA HIS A 15 -9.77 7.81 -5.91
C HIS A 15 -10.07 8.59 -7.18
N GLN A 16 -9.17 9.48 -7.60
CA GLN A 16 -9.35 10.27 -8.82
C GLN A 16 -9.47 9.40 -10.09
N ILE A 17 -8.74 8.28 -10.13
CA ILE A 17 -8.69 7.38 -11.30
C ILE A 17 -9.81 6.32 -11.27
N LEU A 18 -10.12 5.79 -10.08
CA LEU A 18 -10.89 4.56 -9.91
C LEU A 18 -12.23 4.76 -9.18
N ALA A 19 -12.51 5.91 -8.57
CA ALA A 19 -13.75 6.13 -7.82
C ALA A 19 -15.03 6.01 -8.66
N ALA A 20 -14.94 6.22 -9.98
CA ALA A 20 -16.07 5.99 -10.88
C ALA A 20 -16.46 4.50 -10.99
N ARG A 21 -15.56 3.58 -10.61
CA ARG A 21 -15.70 2.13 -10.79
C ARG A 21 -15.82 1.36 -9.48
N PHE A 22 -15.27 1.89 -8.38
CA PHE A 22 -15.15 1.16 -7.12
C PHE A 22 -15.45 2.05 -5.90
N ASP A 23 -16.05 1.45 -4.87
CA ASP A 23 -16.22 2.06 -3.55
C ASP A 23 -14.93 1.91 -2.75
N ILE A 24 -14.13 2.98 -2.72
CA ILE A 24 -12.85 3.01 -2.02
C ILE A 24 -13.06 3.65 -0.65
N PRO A 25 -12.61 3.04 0.46
CA PRO A 25 -12.75 3.65 1.77
C PRO A 25 -12.00 4.99 1.86
N SER A 26 -12.66 6.03 2.36
CA SER A 26 -12.07 7.37 2.55
C SER A 26 -10.96 7.40 3.62
N LEU A 27 -10.92 6.40 4.50
CA LEU A 27 -9.96 6.24 5.59
C LEU A 27 -8.90 5.15 5.30
N LEU A 28 -8.74 4.75 4.04
CA LEU A 28 -7.71 3.78 3.67
C LEU A 28 -6.32 4.40 3.83
N ALA A 29 -5.43 3.70 4.53
CA ALA A 29 -4.04 4.11 4.78
C ALA A 29 -3.85 5.52 5.40
N PRO A 30 -4.37 5.78 6.61
CA PRO A 30 -4.39 7.12 7.22
C PRO A 30 -3.00 7.68 7.54
N ASN A 31 -1.96 6.85 7.52
CA ASN A 31 -0.58 7.24 7.78
C ASN A 31 0.25 7.43 6.50
N LEU A 32 -0.32 7.17 5.32
CA LEU A 32 0.38 7.30 4.05
C LEU A 32 -0.07 8.56 3.32
N HIS A 33 0.85 9.50 3.15
CA HIS A 33 0.61 10.76 2.49
C HIS A 33 1.53 10.94 1.28
N ALA A 34 1.12 11.78 0.34
CA ALA A 34 1.93 12.16 -0.81
C ALA A 34 1.90 13.68 -0.98
N THR A 35 2.98 14.21 -1.53
CA THR A 35 3.04 15.61 -1.98
C THR A 35 2.27 15.80 -3.27
N GLU A 36 1.80 17.02 -3.50
CA GLU A 36 1.17 17.39 -4.77
C GLU A 36 2.05 17.07 -5.98
N ASP A 37 3.36 17.36 -5.92
CA ASP A 37 4.26 17.01 -7.03
C ASP A 37 4.32 15.50 -7.25
N PHE A 38 4.37 14.68 -6.20
CA PHE A 38 4.31 13.22 -6.36
C PHE A 38 3.00 12.76 -7.03
N MET A 39 1.87 13.34 -6.63
CA MET A 39 0.56 12.98 -7.16
C MET A 39 0.31 13.51 -8.57
N GLN A 40 0.97 14.60 -8.96
CA GLN A 40 0.84 15.17 -10.29
C GLN A 40 1.40 14.21 -11.35
N THR A 41 0.49 13.48 -11.99
CA THR A 41 0.72 12.76 -13.24
C THR A 41 0.81 13.76 -14.39
N VAL A 42 1.61 13.43 -15.42
CA VAL A 42 1.90 14.32 -16.56
C VAL A 42 0.59 14.87 -17.15
N GLU A 43 0.61 16.18 -17.48
CA GLU A 43 -0.51 16.93 -18.05
C GLU A 43 -1.29 16.11 -19.09
N GLU A 44 -2.61 16.11 -18.94
CA GLU A 44 -3.59 15.53 -19.84
C GLU A 44 -3.32 16.02 -21.28
N THR A 45 -2.66 15.20 -22.07
CA THR A 45 -2.70 15.30 -23.52
C THR A 45 -3.79 14.35 -23.98
N GLU A 46 -4.66 14.83 -24.89
CA GLU A 46 -5.99 14.30 -25.27
C GLU A 46 -6.09 12.79 -25.62
N ASN A 47 -4.98 12.04 -25.59
CA ASN A 47 -4.90 10.62 -25.96
C ASN A 47 -4.13 9.72 -24.98
N THR A 48 -3.77 10.18 -23.78
CA THR A 48 -2.94 9.36 -22.86
C THR A 48 -3.67 8.99 -21.59
N SER A 49 -3.80 7.69 -21.31
CA SER A 49 -4.41 7.19 -20.06
C SER A 49 -3.55 7.57 -18.86
N ILE A 50 -4.16 8.19 -17.85
CA ILE A 50 -3.54 8.59 -16.57
C ILE A 50 -2.77 7.42 -15.91
N ASP A 51 -3.23 6.19 -16.15
CA ASP A 51 -2.65 4.93 -15.67
C ASP A 51 -1.16 4.74 -16.04
N GLU A 52 -0.71 5.31 -17.15
CA GLU A 52 0.66 5.08 -17.65
C GLU A 52 1.73 5.88 -16.89
N PHE A 53 1.32 6.94 -16.16
CA PHE A 53 2.22 7.95 -15.60
C PHE A 53 2.33 7.95 -14.08
N LEU A 54 1.75 6.99 -13.35
CA LEU A 54 1.97 6.93 -11.90
C LEU A 54 3.46 6.83 -11.59
N LYS A 55 3.95 7.78 -10.79
CA LYS A 55 5.34 7.82 -10.34
C LYS A 55 5.63 6.58 -9.47
N PRO A 56 6.80 5.93 -9.66
CA PRO A 56 7.19 4.81 -8.82
C PRO A 56 7.41 5.31 -7.38
N VAL A 57 6.96 4.52 -6.41
CA VAL A 57 7.16 4.80 -4.99
C VAL A 57 8.61 4.48 -4.65
N ARG A 58 9.47 5.51 -4.62
CA ARG A 58 10.91 5.33 -4.38
C ARG A 58 11.43 6.11 -3.19
N TRP A 59 10.95 7.34 -3.01
CA TRP A 59 11.44 8.25 -1.99
C TRP A 59 10.40 8.43 -0.91
N ILE A 60 10.75 8.01 0.30
CA ILE A 60 9.83 8.04 1.44
C ILE A 60 10.48 8.82 2.57
N LEU A 61 9.82 9.89 3.00
CA LEU A 61 10.22 10.64 4.17
C LEU A 61 9.46 10.12 5.38
N SER A 62 10.18 9.76 6.44
CA SER A 62 9.59 9.47 7.75
C SER A 62 10.02 10.51 8.79
N ASN A 63 9.25 10.58 9.87
CA ASN A 63 9.52 11.46 11.00
C ASN A 63 9.72 10.63 12.28
N THR A 64 10.53 11.14 13.19
CA THR A 64 10.74 10.59 14.54
C THR A 64 9.51 10.71 15.46
N TYR A 65 8.63 11.71 15.24
CA TYR A 65 7.51 11.97 16.16
C TYR A 65 6.22 11.23 15.81
N ASN A 66 6.05 10.79 14.56
CA ASN A 66 4.83 10.13 14.11
C ASN A 66 5.15 8.95 13.18
N SER A 67 4.17 8.06 13.03
CA SER A 67 4.28 6.90 12.13
C SER A 67 3.88 7.23 10.69
N ARG A 68 3.80 8.52 10.33
CA ARG A 68 3.36 8.93 9.00
C ARG A 68 4.51 8.83 8.01
N LEU A 69 4.19 8.35 6.83
CA LEU A 69 5.07 8.31 5.68
C LEU A 69 4.62 9.36 4.68
N LEU A 70 5.58 10.12 4.16
CA LEU A 70 5.35 11.07 3.08
C LEU A 70 6.08 10.60 1.83
N LEU A 71 5.34 10.36 0.77
CA LEU A 71 5.85 10.01 -0.55
C LEU A 71 6.26 11.28 -1.27
N LEU A 72 7.51 11.30 -1.75
CA LEU A 72 8.11 12.42 -2.43
C LEU A 72 8.39 12.06 -3.89
N SER A 73 8.29 13.04 -4.78
CA SER A 73 8.83 12.88 -6.11
C SER A 73 10.36 12.85 -6.09
N GLN A 74 10.96 12.37 -7.19
CA GLN A 74 12.42 12.41 -7.33
C GLN A 74 12.97 13.84 -7.30
N TYR A 75 12.21 14.81 -7.83
CA TYR A 75 12.61 16.21 -7.82
C TYR A 75 12.64 16.75 -6.38
N GLU A 76 11.56 16.56 -5.61
CA GLU A 76 11.48 17.01 -4.22
C GLU A 76 12.53 16.33 -3.33
N ALA A 77 12.73 15.02 -3.51
CA ALA A 77 13.76 14.29 -2.77
C ALA A 77 15.17 14.83 -3.06
N ASN A 78 15.45 15.23 -4.30
CA ASN A 78 16.72 15.82 -4.70
C ASN A 78 16.95 17.19 -4.05
N GLU A 79 15.95 18.07 -4.07
CA GLU A 79 16.02 19.39 -3.43
C GLU A 79 16.27 19.26 -1.91
N LEU A 80 15.62 18.29 -1.27
CA LEU A 80 15.72 18.07 0.18
C LEU A 80 16.98 17.29 0.59
N MET A 81 17.77 16.75 -0.34
CA MET A 81 18.91 15.86 -0.01
C MET A 81 19.95 16.50 0.91
N GLN A 82 20.13 17.82 0.86
CA GLN A 82 21.07 18.52 1.74
C GLN A 82 20.47 18.91 3.09
N GLU A 83 19.16 19.15 3.14
CA GLU A 83 18.45 19.60 4.34
C GLU A 83 18.09 18.42 5.27
N ILE A 84 17.76 17.25 4.71
CA ILE A 84 17.38 16.07 5.48
C ILE A 84 18.50 15.61 6.43
N PRO A 85 19.79 15.52 6.02
CA PRO A 85 20.89 15.22 6.94
C PRO A 85 21.08 16.25 8.06
N ALA A 86 20.77 17.52 7.80
CA ALA A 86 20.86 18.60 8.79
C ALA A 86 19.76 18.50 9.86
N SER A 87 18.62 17.91 9.51
CA SER A 87 17.50 17.66 10.42
C SER A 87 17.73 16.42 11.29
N ARG A 88 17.54 16.56 12.60
CA ARG A 88 17.52 15.41 13.54
C ARG A 88 16.18 14.68 13.58
N LYS A 89 15.17 15.20 12.87
CA LYS A 89 13.77 14.80 13.03
C LYS A 89 13.27 13.93 11.89
N THR A 90 13.90 14.02 10.72
CA THR A 90 13.44 13.41 9.48
C THR A 90 14.46 12.42 8.95
N ARG A 91 13.98 11.41 8.23
CA ARG A 91 14.82 10.42 7.54
C ARG A 91 14.23 10.16 6.18
N LEU A 92 15.08 10.14 5.17
CA LEU A 92 14.70 9.79 3.81
C LEU A 92 15.12 8.36 3.53
N HIS A 93 14.17 7.57 3.05
CA HIS A 93 14.32 6.16 2.77
C HIS A 93 14.19 5.92 1.27
N ILE A 94 15.06 5.07 0.75
CA ILE A 94 14.86 4.48 -0.57
C ILE A 94 14.04 3.20 -0.40
N TYR A 95 12.91 3.15 -1.09
CA TYR A 95 12.00 2.03 -1.10
C TYR A 95 11.82 1.50 -2.52
N THR A 96 11.48 0.21 -2.62
CA THR A 96 11.03 -0.40 -3.85
C THR A 96 10.06 -1.54 -3.49
N PRO A 97 8.91 -1.65 -4.16
CA PRO A 97 7.95 -2.72 -3.88
C PRO A 97 8.54 -4.09 -4.24
N ARG A 98 8.14 -5.12 -3.49
CA ARG A 98 8.59 -6.49 -3.77
C ARG A 98 7.85 -7.08 -4.96
N THR A 99 8.44 -6.97 -6.15
CA THR A 99 7.83 -7.44 -7.42
C THR A 99 8.32 -8.82 -7.85
N THR A 100 9.35 -9.37 -7.21
CA THR A 100 9.88 -10.71 -7.49
C THR A 100 10.07 -11.50 -6.18
N LYS A 101 10.01 -12.83 -6.26
CA LYS A 101 10.08 -13.70 -5.07
C LYS A 101 11.43 -13.58 -4.35
N ASP A 102 12.53 -13.56 -5.10
CA ASP A 102 13.89 -13.58 -4.53
C ASP A 102 14.40 -12.18 -4.10
N MET A 103 13.59 -11.15 -4.30
CA MET A 103 13.93 -9.80 -3.88
C MET A 103 13.94 -9.69 -2.36
N ARG A 104 15.02 -9.09 -1.84
CA ARG A 104 15.12 -8.74 -0.41
C ARG A 104 13.93 -7.87 0.00
N PRO A 105 13.35 -8.05 1.19
CA PRO A 105 12.31 -7.17 1.68
C PRO A 105 12.85 -5.73 1.89
N PHE A 106 12.11 -4.75 1.37
CA PHE A 106 12.35 -3.30 1.55
C PHE A 106 11.28 -2.66 2.46
N GLU A 107 10.31 -3.45 2.90
CA GLU A 107 9.18 -3.10 3.75
C GLU A 107 9.61 -2.47 5.08
N GLN A 108 10.80 -2.80 5.58
CA GLN A 108 11.35 -2.26 6.82
C GLN A 108 11.98 -0.87 6.68
N LEU A 109 12.05 -0.32 5.45
CA LEU A 109 12.62 1.00 5.15
C LEU A 109 14.06 1.17 5.67
N ASP A 110 14.85 0.09 5.66
CA ASP A 110 16.21 0.03 6.23
C ASP A 110 17.31 -0.12 5.17
N PHE A 111 16.95 -0.22 3.89
CA PHE A 111 17.90 -0.49 2.81
C PHE A 111 18.93 0.63 2.60
N LEU A 112 18.44 1.84 2.33
CA LEU A 112 19.27 3.04 2.30
C LEU A 112 18.50 4.17 2.96
N THR A 113 19.03 4.64 4.09
CA THR A 113 18.46 5.76 4.83
C THR A 113 19.45 6.92 4.87
N VAL A 114 19.00 8.09 4.43
CA VAL A 114 19.73 9.35 4.50
C VAL A 114 19.20 10.17 5.68
N GLY A 115 20.05 10.48 6.65
CA GLY A 115 19.72 11.31 7.82
C GLY A 115 20.32 10.80 9.14
N ILE A 116 20.61 11.72 10.06
CA ILE A 116 21.21 11.45 11.39
C ILE A 116 20.12 11.16 12.45
N GLY A 117 18.83 11.24 12.08
CA GLY A 117 17.73 11.04 13.00
C GLY A 117 17.87 9.77 13.85
N HIS A 118 17.88 9.96 15.18
CA HIS A 118 17.90 8.88 16.16
C HIS A 118 16.84 7.82 15.81
N ILE A 119 17.15 6.56 16.13
CA ILE A 119 16.33 5.34 15.98
C ILE A 119 14.87 5.70 15.65
N CYS A 120 14.53 5.67 14.36
CA CYS A 120 13.14 5.86 13.94
C CYS A 120 12.34 4.79 14.67
N ARG A 121 11.24 5.16 15.33
CA ARG A 121 10.25 4.17 15.75
C ARG A 121 9.95 3.35 14.51
N ARG A 122 10.09 2.01 14.61
CA ARG A 122 9.75 1.11 13.51
C ARG A 122 8.34 1.49 13.03
N CYS A 123 8.19 1.67 11.72
CA CYS A 123 6.87 1.92 11.15
C CYS A 123 5.94 0.79 11.58
N SER A 124 4.68 1.13 11.88
CA SER A 124 3.70 0.10 12.22
C SER A 124 3.51 -0.85 11.04
N GLU A 125 3.24 -2.12 11.31
CA GLU A 125 3.01 -3.14 10.28
C GLU A 125 1.87 -2.74 9.34
N GLU A 126 0.83 -2.08 9.87
CA GLU A 126 -0.28 -1.50 9.09
C GLU A 126 0.22 -0.48 8.05
N THR A 127 1.09 0.44 8.45
CA THR A 127 1.62 1.47 7.53
C THR A 127 2.52 0.88 6.45
N VAL A 128 3.30 -0.14 6.80
CA VAL A 128 4.15 -0.87 5.87
C VAL A 128 3.29 -1.65 4.86
N GLN A 129 2.23 -2.29 5.34
CA GLN A 129 1.24 -2.97 4.51
C GLN A 129 0.55 -2.00 3.53
N ASP A 130 0.11 -0.84 4.03
CA ASP A 130 -0.52 0.21 3.23
C ASP A 130 0.42 0.73 2.13
N LEU A 131 1.69 0.95 2.49
CA LEU A 131 2.74 1.33 1.55
C LEU A 131 2.95 0.23 0.49
N GLY A 132 3.01 -1.02 0.91
CA GLY A 132 3.17 -2.18 0.05
C GLY A 132 2.04 -2.28 -0.98
N LEU A 133 0.79 -2.12 -0.52
CA LEU A 133 -0.41 -2.07 -1.36
C LEU A 133 -0.36 -0.88 -2.32
N PHE A 134 -0.10 0.33 -1.82
CA PHE A 134 -0.05 1.54 -2.64
C PHE A 134 1.01 1.45 -3.74
N ALA A 135 2.16 0.87 -3.43
CA ALA A 135 3.29 0.72 -4.35
C ALA A 135 3.16 -0.44 -5.33
N GLY A 136 2.19 -1.35 -5.14
CA GLY A 136 1.99 -2.52 -5.99
C GLY A 136 2.96 -3.66 -5.71
N SER A 137 3.24 -3.94 -4.42
CA SER A 137 4.04 -5.11 -4.02
C SER A 137 3.27 -6.39 -4.34
N LEU A 138 3.96 -7.40 -4.87
CA LEU A 138 3.34 -8.62 -5.41
C LEU A 138 3.58 -9.87 -4.54
N TYR A 139 4.57 -9.82 -3.65
CA TYR A 139 4.96 -10.93 -2.79
C TYR A 139 5.00 -10.49 -1.32
N PHE A 140 4.53 -11.34 -0.41
CA PHE A 140 4.67 -11.13 1.04
C PHE A 140 5.93 -11.80 1.59
N GLU A 141 6.47 -11.26 2.68
CA GLU A 141 7.66 -11.77 3.38
C GLU A 141 7.49 -13.21 3.86
N ASN A 142 6.35 -13.50 4.50
CA ASN A 142 6.06 -14.80 5.08
C ASN A 142 4.54 -15.03 5.15
N PHE A 143 4.16 -16.25 5.52
CA PHE A 143 2.75 -16.65 5.61
C PHE A 143 1.95 -15.82 6.63
N SER A 144 2.57 -15.39 7.73
CA SER A 144 1.89 -14.58 8.76
C SER A 144 1.50 -13.20 8.23
N VAL A 145 2.37 -12.56 7.45
CA VAL A 145 2.08 -11.28 6.79
C VAL A 145 0.96 -11.45 5.76
N TYR A 146 0.97 -12.54 5.01
CA TYR A 146 -0.11 -12.88 4.09
C TYR A 146 -1.46 -13.09 4.79
N GLU A 147 -1.52 -13.86 5.89
CA GLU A 147 -2.78 -14.03 6.64
C GLU A 147 -3.29 -12.71 7.22
N SER A 148 -2.40 -11.90 7.81
CA SER A 148 -2.74 -10.57 8.32
C SER A 148 -3.32 -9.68 7.22
N PHE A 149 -2.72 -9.70 6.02
CA PHE A 149 -3.23 -8.96 4.87
C PHE A 149 -4.61 -9.46 4.44
N ARG A 150 -4.85 -10.78 4.44
CA ARG A 150 -6.20 -11.32 4.18
C ARG A 150 -7.22 -10.86 5.23
N HIS A 151 -6.86 -10.84 6.51
CA HIS A 151 -7.73 -10.30 7.55
C HIS A 151 -8.02 -8.81 7.33
N PHE A 152 -7.01 -8.03 6.96
CA PHE A 152 -7.16 -6.62 6.62
C PHE A 152 -8.15 -6.40 5.46
N LEU A 153 -8.12 -7.26 4.44
CA LEU A 153 -9.08 -7.23 3.33
C LEU A 153 -10.49 -7.75 3.70
N GLY A 154 -10.68 -8.28 4.92
CA GLY A 154 -11.93 -8.90 5.33
C GLY A 154 -12.17 -10.27 4.70
N LEU A 155 -11.10 -10.97 4.29
CA LEU A 155 -11.17 -12.29 3.67
C LEU A 155 -11.03 -13.41 4.71
N VAL A 156 -11.85 -14.46 4.56
CA VAL A 156 -11.85 -15.64 5.42
C VAL A 156 -10.52 -16.39 5.32
N THR A 157 -10.01 -16.77 6.49
CA THR A 157 -8.79 -17.59 6.64
C THR A 157 -9.14 -18.88 7.36
N ASN A 158 -8.15 -19.78 7.50
CA ASN A 158 -8.37 -21.07 8.14
C ASN A 158 -8.94 -20.97 9.56
N LYS A 159 -8.62 -19.87 10.26
CA LYS A 159 -9.09 -19.56 11.61
C LYS A 159 -10.60 -19.29 11.69
N TYR A 160 -11.24 -18.88 10.59
CA TYR A 160 -12.67 -18.50 10.54
C TYR A 160 -13.48 -19.39 9.59
N ARG A 161 -13.04 -20.64 9.37
CA ARG A 161 -13.74 -21.61 8.50
C ARG A 161 -15.13 -22.00 8.99
N ASP A 162 -15.41 -21.83 10.29
CA ASP A 162 -16.70 -22.18 10.89
C ASP A 162 -17.78 -21.08 10.71
N VAL A 163 -17.43 -19.95 10.07
CA VAL A 163 -18.42 -18.93 9.71
C VAL A 163 -19.38 -19.51 8.69
N SER A 164 -20.68 -19.31 8.91
CA SER A 164 -21.72 -19.86 8.05
C SER A 164 -21.55 -19.39 6.60
N ASP A 165 -21.57 -20.33 5.64
CA ASP A 165 -21.35 -20.07 4.20
C ASP A 165 -22.25 -18.97 3.63
N ASN A 166 -23.44 -18.75 4.21
CA ASN A 166 -24.36 -17.68 3.80
C ASN A 166 -23.89 -16.26 4.16
N ARG A 167 -22.80 -16.10 4.93
CA ARG A 167 -22.21 -14.82 5.33
C ARG A 167 -20.84 -14.57 4.69
N VAL A 168 -20.45 -15.44 3.76
CA VAL A 168 -19.15 -15.39 3.08
C VAL A 168 -19.43 -15.29 1.58
N THR A 169 -18.84 -14.32 0.89
CA THR A 169 -18.96 -14.24 -0.58
C THR A 169 -18.18 -15.38 -1.24
N ASN A 170 -18.38 -15.59 -2.55
CA ASN A 170 -17.64 -16.62 -3.30
C ASN A 170 -16.11 -16.40 -3.25
N GLU A 171 -15.68 -15.14 -3.14
CA GLU A 171 -14.28 -14.74 -3.03
C GLU A 171 -13.73 -14.85 -1.60
N GLY A 172 -14.59 -15.24 -0.65
CA GLY A 172 -14.22 -15.37 0.76
C GLY A 172 -14.37 -14.09 1.58
N PHE A 173 -15.02 -13.04 1.07
CA PHE A 173 -15.20 -11.79 1.82
C PHE A 173 -16.33 -11.91 2.85
N ILE A 174 -16.11 -11.32 4.02
CA ILE A 174 -17.09 -11.24 5.12
C ILE A 174 -17.47 -9.77 5.31
N ASP A 175 -18.75 -9.47 5.51
CA ASP A 175 -19.22 -8.10 5.73
C ASP A 175 -18.83 -7.55 7.13
N PRO A 176 -18.84 -6.21 7.33
CA PRO A 176 -18.46 -5.60 8.60
C PRO A 176 -19.28 -6.06 9.83
N ASP A 177 -20.58 -6.30 9.68
CA ASP A 177 -21.45 -6.67 10.81
C ASP A 177 -21.12 -8.10 11.27
N THR A 178 -20.90 -9.01 10.31
CA THR A 178 -20.44 -10.36 10.62
C THR A 178 -19.05 -10.35 11.24
N ARG A 179 -18.11 -9.52 10.73
CA ARG A 179 -16.77 -9.36 11.33
C ARG A 179 -16.84 -8.90 12.79
N GLN A 180 -17.74 -7.96 13.11
CA GLN A 180 -17.93 -7.51 14.47
C GLN A 180 -18.48 -8.64 15.38
N LEU A 181 -19.43 -9.42 14.88
CA LEU A 181 -20.06 -10.51 15.63
C LEU A 181 -19.07 -11.63 15.99
N ILE A 182 -18.15 -11.95 15.08
CA ILE A 182 -17.18 -13.06 15.25
C ILE A 182 -15.85 -12.63 15.90
N GLY A 183 -15.69 -11.35 16.25
CA GLY A 183 -14.47 -10.83 16.84
C GLY A 183 -13.27 -10.86 15.88
N TRP A 184 -13.43 -10.25 14.70
CA TRP A 184 -12.40 -10.18 13.67
C TRP A 184 -11.05 -9.68 14.22
N PRO A 185 -9.90 -10.23 13.77
CA PRO A 185 -8.64 -10.05 14.48
C PRO A 185 -7.98 -8.69 14.24
N VAL A 186 -8.38 -7.97 13.19
CA VAL A 186 -7.82 -6.67 12.79
C VAL A 186 -8.95 -5.73 12.36
N GLN A 187 -8.68 -4.42 12.33
CA GLN A 187 -9.60 -3.46 11.73
C GLN A 187 -9.50 -3.55 10.21
N SER A 188 -10.64 -3.71 9.54
CA SER A 188 -10.72 -3.76 8.08
C SER A 188 -11.63 -2.63 7.58
N PRO A 189 -11.13 -1.72 6.72
CA PRO A 189 -11.88 -0.54 6.30
C PRO A 189 -12.93 -0.83 5.20
N PHE A 190 -12.96 -2.05 4.66
CA PHE A 190 -13.76 -2.38 3.47
C PHE A 190 -15.18 -2.80 3.85
N ARG A 191 -16.18 -2.19 3.20
CA ARG A 191 -17.60 -2.52 3.33
C ARG A 191 -18.06 -3.56 2.29
N SER A 192 -17.38 -3.63 1.16
CA SER A 192 -17.58 -4.57 0.06
C SER A 192 -16.26 -5.29 -0.27
N CYS A 193 -16.32 -6.35 -1.07
CA CYS A 193 -15.15 -7.14 -1.43
C CYS A 193 -14.10 -6.26 -2.13
N PRO A 194 -12.87 -6.12 -1.59
CA PRO A 194 -11.90 -5.16 -2.11
C PRO A 194 -11.08 -5.71 -3.27
N LEU A 195 -11.18 -7.00 -3.59
CA LEU A 195 -10.36 -7.66 -4.63
C LEU A 195 -10.45 -6.96 -6.00
N PRO A 196 -11.62 -6.55 -6.51
CA PRO A 196 -11.69 -5.86 -7.81
C PRO A 196 -10.91 -4.54 -7.82
N TYR A 197 -10.96 -3.79 -6.71
CA TYR A 197 -10.22 -2.55 -6.53
C TYR A 197 -8.70 -2.80 -6.43
N LEU A 198 -8.30 -3.81 -5.67
CA LEU A 198 -6.89 -4.21 -5.58
C LEU A 198 -6.35 -4.65 -6.94
N GLY A 199 -7.14 -5.39 -7.72
CA GLY A 199 -6.81 -5.77 -9.10
C GLY A 199 -6.54 -4.53 -9.96
N ALA A 200 -7.42 -3.54 -9.90
CA ALA A 200 -7.23 -2.30 -10.64
C ALA A 200 -5.95 -1.52 -10.22
N ILE A 201 -5.63 -1.46 -8.92
CA ILE A 201 -4.35 -0.87 -8.47
C ILE A 201 -3.16 -1.63 -9.08
N LEU A 202 -3.20 -2.97 -9.04
CA LEU A 202 -2.11 -3.81 -9.55
C LEU A 202 -1.99 -3.76 -11.07
N ASP A 203 -3.09 -3.62 -11.81
CA ASP A 203 -3.07 -3.38 -13.24
C ASP A 203 -2.33 -2.09 -13.58
N ILE A 204 -2.64 -1.00 -12.86
CA ILE A 204 -1.98 0.29 -13.03
C ILE A 204 -0.49 0.18 -12.65
N ARG A 205 -0.19 -0.42 -11.48
CA ARG A 205 1.18 -0.52 -10.97
C ARG A 205 2.07 -1.47 -11.76
N SER A 206 1.50 -2.53 -12.32
CA SER A 206 2.23 -3.50 -13.14
C SER A 206 2.45 -3.01 -14.57
N LYS A 207 1.72 -1.98 -15.03
CA LYS A 207 1.82 -1.45 -16.40
C LYS A 207 1.70 -2.54 -17.47
N GLY A 208 0.76 -3.47 -17.27
CA GLY A 208 0.53 -4.61 -18.18
C GLY A 208 1.51 -5.78 -18.03
N HIS A 209 2.46 -5.74 -17.09
CA HIS A 209 3.26 -6.91 -16.76
C HIS A 209 2.43 -7.93 -15.97
N GLY A 210 2.48 -9.20 -16.38
CA GLY A 210 1.69 -10.26 -15.74
C GLY A 210 2.09 -10.47 -14.27
N TYR A 211 1.12 -10.35 -13.36
CA TYR A 211 1.31 -10.57 -11.92
C TYR A 211 0.46 -11.72 -11.35
N LEU A 212 -0.32 -12.42 -12.17
CA LEU A 212 -1.26 -13.46 -11.72
C LEU A 212 -0.57 -14.63 -11.00
N GLN A 213 0.67 -14.97 -11.37
CA GLN A 213 1.43 -16.06 -10.74
C GLN A 213 2.05 -15.68 -9.38
N THR A 214 1.95 -14.42 -8.97
CA THR A 214 2.51 -13.91 -7.70
C THR A 214 1.59 -14.21 -6.51
N HIS A 215 2.04 -13.91 -5.29
CA HIS A 215 1.19 -14.08 -4.11
C HIS A 215 -0.04 -13.17 -4.16
N MET A 216 0.11 -11.92 -4.61
CA MET A 216 -1.02 -11.02 -4.82
C MET A 216 -1.95 -11.50 -5.94
N GLY A 217 -1.39 -12.04 -7.03
CA GLY A 217 -2.20 -12.60 -8.12
C GLY A 217 -3.12 -13.72 -7.64
N LYS A 218 -2.57 -14.71 -6.94
CA LYS A 218 -3.36 -15.80 -6.33
C LYS A 218 -4.38 -15.30 -5.31
N LEU A 219 -4.03 -14.27 -4.54
CA LEU A 219 -4.96 -13.64 -3.59
C LEU A 219 -6.16 -13.00 -4.29
N LEU A 220 -5.96 -12.33 -5.44
CA LEU A 220 -7.03 -11.74 -6.24
C LEU A 220 -7.96 -12.78 -6.85
N GLU A 221 -7.44 -13.96 -7.19
CA GLU A 221 -8.23 -15.09 -7.66
C GLU A 221 -8.98 -15.81 -6.52
N GLY A 222 -8.89 -15.31 -5.28
CA GLY A 222 -9.48 -15.93 -4.10
C GLY A 222 -8.81 -17.24 -3.68
N MET A 223 -7.65 -17.57 -4.26
CA MET A 223 -6.95 -18.82 -3.97
C MET A 223 -6.11 -18.71 -2.68
N PRO A 224 -6.38 -19.53 -1.65
CA PRO A 224 -5.54 -19.56 -0.47
C PRO A 224 -4.16 -20.14 -0.80
N ILE A 225 -3.11 -19.45 -0.37
CA ILE A 225 -1.72 -19.90 -0.54
C ILE A 225 -1.33 -20.72 0.70
N ALA A 226 -0.71 -21.89 0.52
CA ALA A 226 -0.19 -22.68 1.63
C ALA A 226 1.12 -22.10 2.21
N PRO A 227 1.42 -22.34 3.50
CA PRO A 227 2.66 -21.87 4.13
C PRO A 227 3.94 -22.27 3.39
N ASP A 228 3.99 -23.45 2.77
CA ASP A 228 5.16 -23.99 2.05
C ASP A 228 5.57 -23.18 0.80
N HIS A 229 4.76 -22.21 0.39
CA HIS A 229 5.06 -21.36 -0.78
C HIS A 229 5.84 -20.08 -0.46
N PHE A 230 6.01 -19.73 0.81
CA PHE A 230 6.73 -18.54 1.27
C PHE A 230 8.19 -18.84 1.57
#